data_AF-A0A1C6RKU6-F1
#
_entry.id   AF-A0A1C6RKU6-F1
#
_cell.length_a   1.000
_cell.length_b   1.000
_cell.length_c   1.000
_cell.angle_alpha   90.00
_cell.angle_beta   90.00
_cell.angle_gamma   90.00
#
_symmetry.space_group_name_H-M   'P 1'
#
loop_
_entity.id
_entity.type
_entity.pdbx_description
1 polymer ?
#
loop_
_entity_poly.entity_id
_entity_poly.type
_entity_poly.pdbx_seq_one_letter_code
_entity_poly.pdbx_strand_id
1 'polypeptide(L)'
;MTALYLRARLGRVDFVELGAVIAPSGVLVLATVGHLDYIWPSIGERLSDRAAAVAATGGGHIQEWLFEAVAVPVDADRPLPVLAAVQPSPFFGEAAITMLEVRLGGEGAGRLLGDLPADRCGMVLGDAVALDSWVGLSVEPHTDYDNFRRSARNHPLHVGPVEVAGCPVLGIGWGEGDHSMRHRGERAAGYVYPATVTSDDSSGTVLRWDVDPAKVRPPTA
;
A
#
# COMPACT_ATOMS: atom_id res chain seq x y z
N MET A 1 -5.41 47.32 -17.25
CA MET A 1 -4.69 46.41 -16.35
C MET A 1 -5.69 45.40 -15.83
N THR A 2 -5.77 44.23 -16.46
CA THR A 2 -6.76 43.20 -16.11
C THR A 2 -5.96 41.97 -15.66
N ALA A 3 -6.06 41.66 -14.37
CA ALA A 3 -5.46 40.47 -13.79
C ALA A 3 -6.18 39.23 -14.34
N LEU A 4 -5.45 38.41 -15.08
CA LEU A 4 -5.89 37.09 -15.52
C LEU A 4 -5.78 36.15 -14.31
N TYR A 5 -6.86 35.98 -13.55
CA TYR A 5 -6.94 34.90 -12.57
C TYR A 5 -7.01 33.57 -13.34
N LEU A 6 -5.88 32.86 -13.41
CA LEU A 6 -5.87 31.43 -13.68
C LEU A 6 -6.70 30.74 -12.60
N ARG A 7 -7.93 30.35 -12.94
CA ARG A 7 -8.57 29.23 -12.26
C ARG A 7 -7.78 27.98 -12.63
N ALA A 8 -6.85 27.59 -11.76
CA ALA A 8 -6.37 26.22 -11.74
C ALA A 8 -7.59 25.33 -11.53
N ARG A 9 -8.04 24.64 -12.58
CA ARG A 9 -8.84 23.45 -12.40
C ARG A 9 -7.94 22.47 -11.66
N LEU A 10 -8.17 22.30 -10.36
CA LEU A 10 -7.77 21.09 -9.66
C LEU A 10 -8.42 19.94 -10.43
N GLY A 11 -7.66 19.32 -11.34
CA GLY A 11 -8.11 18.19 -12.12
C GLY A 11 -8.53 17.12 -11.14
N ARG A 12 -9.78 16.65 -11.24
CA ARG A 12 -10.25 15.48 -10.52
C ARG A 12 -9.30 14.34 -10.89
N VAL A 13 -8.60 13.79 -9.91
CA VAL A 13 -7.82 12.58 -10.12
C VAL A 13 -8.83 11.47 -10.40
N ASP A 14 -8.74 10.85 -11.57
CA ASP A 14 -9.58 9.71 -11.91
C ASP A 14 -9.03 8.47 -11.21
N PHE A 15 -9.90 7.80 -10.47
CA PHE A 15 -9.58 6.59 -9.73
C PHE A 15 -10.17 5.38 -10.43
N VAL A 16 -9.40 4.30 -10.47
CA VAL A 16 -9.88 2.96 -10.84
C VAL A 16 -10.02 2.11 -9.59
N GLU A 17 -11.08 1.33 -9.51
CA GLU A 17 -11.29 0.38 -8.41
C GLU A 17 -10.40 -0.86 -8.63
N LEU A 18 -9.62 -1.21 -7.61
CA LEU A 18 -8.73 -2.37 -7.61
C LEU A 18 -9.37 -3.60 -6.92
N GLY A 19 -10.39 -3.37 -6.12
CA GLY A 19 -11.09 -4.39 -5.33
C GLY A 19 -11.40 -3.88 -3.93
N ALA A 20 -11.59 -4.82 -2.99
CA ALA A 20 -11.79 -4.51 -1.59
C ALA A 20 -11.08 -5.53 -0.70
N VAL A 21 -10.72 -5.10 0.50
CA VAL A 21 -10.20 -5.95 1.58
C VAL A 21 -11.10 -5.84 2.80
N ILE A 22 -10.97 -6.77 3.74
CA ILE A 22 -11.54 -6.65 5.09
C ILE A 22 -10.42 -6.83 6.10
N ALA A 23 -10.59 -6.26 7.29
CA ALA A 23 -9.61 -6.38 8.37
C ALA A 23 -10.31 -6.77 9.69
N PRO A 24 -10.72 -8.04 9.86
CA PRO A 24 -11.43 -8.50 11.06
C PRO A 24 -10.70 -8.25 12.38
N SER A 25 -9.37 -8.10 12.36
CA SER A 25 -8.57 -7.70 13.53
C SER A 25 -8.79 -6.24 13.96
N GLY A 26 -9.47 -5.44 13.15
CA GLY A 26 -9.58 -3.98 13.30
C GLY A 26 -8.34 -3.22 12.86
N VAL A 27 -7.37 -3.89 12.21
CA VAL A 27 -6.12 -3.29 11.75
C VAL A 27 -5.85 -3.65 10.30
N LEU A 28 -5.85 -2.63 9.44
CA LEU A 28 -5.45 -2.73 8.04
C LEU A 28 -3.95 -2.48 7.92
N VAL A 29 -3.25 -3.33 7.17
CA VAL A 29 -1.81 -3.21 6.92
C VAL A 29 -1.52 -3.17 5.43
N LEU A 30 -0.71 -2.19 5.01
CA LEU A 30 -0.02 -2.16 3.72
C LEU A 30 1.46 -2.44 3.95
N ALA A 31 2.00 -3.53 3.40
CA ALA A 31 3.36 -3.99 3.70
C ALA A 31 4.14 -4.42 2.46
N THR A 32 5.46 -4.38 2.54
CA THR A 32 6.37 -4.98 1.55
C THR A 32 6.26 -6.51 1.58
N VAL A 33 6.19 -7.15 0.41
CA VAL A 33 5.93 -8.61 0.33
C VAL A 33 7.20 -9.45 0.45
N GLY A 34 8.36 -8.87 0.14
CA GLY A 34 9.60 -9.60 -0.15
C GLY A 34 10.02 -10.66 0.87
N HIS A 35 9.79 -10.47 2.16
CA HIS A 35 10.09 -11.48 3.21
C HIS A 35 9.14 -11.39 4.41
N LEU A 36 7.87 -11.07 4.13
CA LEU A 36 6.86 -10.90 5.16
C LEU A 36 6.70 -12.17 6.03
N ASP A 37 6.96 -13.34 5.46
CA ASP A 37 6.87 -14.67 6.08
C ASP A 37 8.08 -15.06 6.95
N TYR A 38 9.21 -14.36 6.85
CA TYR A 38 10.44 -14.73 7.56
C TYR A 38 10.80 -13.76 8.68
N ILE A 39 10.62 -12.47 8.44
CA ILE A 39 11.30 -11.47 9.27
C ILE A 39 10.57 -11.18 10.55
N TRP A 40 9.26 -10.98 10.49
CA TRP A 40 8.46 -10.79 11.70
C TRP A 40 8.62 -12.00 12.66
N PRO A 41 8.55 -13.26 12.19
CA PRO A 41 8.93 -14.40 13.04
C PRO A 41 10.37 -14.34 13.57
N SER A 42 11.35 -13.93 12.75
CA SER A 42 12.77 -13.92 13.13
C SER A 42 13.13 -12.90 14.21
N ILE A 43 12.42 -11.77 14.27
CA ILE A 43 12.63 -10.72 15.28
C ILE A 43 11.82 -10.97 16.56
N GLY A 44 11.08 -12.09 16.63
CA GLY A 44 10.40 -12.57 17.83
C GLY A 44 9.04 -11.93 18.12
N GLU A 45 8.51 -11.13 17.20
CA GLU A 45 7.20 -10.48 17.31
C GLU A 45 6.44 -10.56 16.00
N ARG A 46 5.14 -10.85 16.07
CA ARG A 46 4.30 -10.92 14.89
C ARG A 46 4.08 -9.54 14.28
N LEU A 47 3.81 -9.50 12.97
CA LEU A 47 3.43 -8.26 12.30
C LEU A 47 2.14 -7.71 12.92
N SER A 48 1.18 -8.59 13.23
CA SER A 48 -0.09 -8.19 13.85
C SER A 48 0.07 -7.50 15.19
N ASP A 49 0.98 -7.96 16.06
CA ASP A 49 1.23 -7.37 17.37
C ASP A 49 1.77 -5.93 17.23
N ARG A 50 2.71 -5.73 16.30
CA ARG A 50 3.29 -4.41 15.99
C ARG A 50 2.26 -3.49 15.34
N ALA A 51 1.50 -4.02 14.40
CA ALA A 51 0.43 -3.30 13.72
C ALA A 51 -0.65 -2.84 14.71
N ALA A 52 -1.04 -3.69 15.66
CA ALA A 52 -1.98 -3.33 16.72
C ALA A 52 -1.43 -2.22 17.63
N ALA A 53 -0.16 -2.31 18.04
CA ALA A 53 0.48 -1.27 18.87
C ALA A 53 0.51 0.09 18.15
N VAL A 54 0.83 0.11 16.87
CA VAL A 54 0.84 1.33 16.05
C VAL A 54 -0.59 1.83 15.79
N ALA A 55 -1.54 0.95 15.47
CA ALA A 55 -2.93 1.30 15.24
C ALA A 55 -3.61 1.90 16.48
N ALA A 56 -3.23 1.47 17.69
CA ALA A 56 -3.69 2.06 18.95
C ALA A 56 -3.35 3.56 19.10
N THR A 57 -2.37 4.05 18.34
CA THR A 57 -2.00 5.49 18.29
C THR A 57 -2.60 6.21 17.07
N GLY A 58 -3.57 5.57 16.39
CA GLY A 58 -4.21 6.05 15.16
C GLY A 58 -3.48 5.66 13.87
N GLY A 59 -2.53 4.73 13.95
CA GLY A 59 -1.78 4.21 12.80
C GLY A 59 -0.36 4.75 12.65
N GLY A 60 0.40 4.27 11.68
CA GLY A 60 1.80 4.67 11.53
C GLY A 60 2.63 3.67 10.76
N HIS A 61 3.90 4.02 10.60
CA HIS A 61 4.91 3.23 9.93
C HIS A 61 5.63 2.29 10.89
N ILE A 62 5.83 1.05 10.45
CA ILE A 62 6.59 -0.01 11.09
C ILE A 62 7.76 -0.29 10.16
N GLN A 63 8.98 -0.10 10.66
CA GLN A 63 10.20 -0.33 9.89
C GLN A 63 11.09 -1.32 10.63
N GLU A 64 11.40 -2.43 9.97
CA GLU A 64 12.42 -3.37 10.40
C GLU A 64 13.36 -3.64 9.21
N TRP A 65 14.54 -3.02 9.22
CA TRP A 65 15.49 -3.07 8.11
C TRP A 65 14.85 -2.67 6.74
N LEU A 66 14.73 -3.59 5.78
CA LEU A 66 14.09 -3.37 4.47
C LEU A 66 12.58 -3.73 4.47
N PHE A 67 12.02 -4.06 5.63
CA PHE A 67 10.68 -4.59 5.78
C PHE A 67 9.81 -3.56 6.44
N GLU A 68 8.86 -3.09 5.67
CA GLU A 68 8.20 -1.84 5.95
C GLU A 68 6.72 -2.04 5.77
N ALA A 69 5.97 -1.53 6.73
CA ALA A 69 4.53 -1.63 6.74
C ALA A 69 3.94 -0.35 7.29
N VAL A 70 2.76 0.01 6.81
CA VAL A 70 1.92 1.02 7.43
C VAL A 70 0.68 0.33 7.95
N ALA A 71 0.36 0.56 9.22
CA ALA A 71 -0.82 0.03 9.88
C ALA A 71 -1.77 1.17 10.24
N VAL A 72 -3.08 0.96 10.07
CA VAL A 72 -4.13 1.91 10.48
C VAL A 72 -5.29 1.18 11.14
N PRO A 73 -5.93 1.78 12.16
CA PRO A 73 -7.14 1.23 12.74
C PRO A 73 -8.31 1.38 11.74
N VAL A 74 -9.18 0.36 11.69
CA VAL A 74 -10.35 0.31 10.81
C VAL A 74 -11.51 -0.43 11.50
N ASP A 75 -12.72 -0.24 10.99
CA ASP A 75 -13.88 -1.03 11.42
C ASP A 75 -13.76 -2.47 10.93
N ALA A 76 -13.79 -3.43 11.87
CA ALA A 76 -13.44 -4.83 11.61
C ALA A 76 -14.32 -5.54 10.57
N ASP A 77 -15.61 -5.24 10.54
CA ASP A 77 -16.61 -6.00 9.76
C ASP A 77 -17.03 -5.31 8.45
N ARG A 78 -16.19 -4.39 7.96
CA ARG A 78 -16.53 -3.57 6.80
C ARG A 78 -15.56 -3.80 5.63
N PRO A 79 -16.09 -4.06 4.42
CA PRO A 79 -15.29 -3.98 3.19
C PRO A 79 -14.69 -2.60 3.01
N LEU A 80 -13.39 -2.56 2.74
CA LEU A 80 -12.59 -1.37 2.51
C LEU A 80 -12.24 -1.30 1.03
N PRO A 81 -12.96 -0.47 0.23
CA PRO A 81 -12.64 -0.29 -1.18
C PRO A 81 -11.21 0.23 -1.36
N VAL A 82 -10.51 -0.39 -2.31
CA VAL A 82 -9.16 -0.04 -2.70
C VAL A 82 -9.21 0.55 -4.10
N LEU A 83 -8.69 1.75 -4.25
CA LEU A 83 -8.66 2.50 -5.49
C LEU A 83 -7.22 2.87 -5.84
N ALA A 84 -6.97 3.11 -7.12
CA ALA A 84 -5.72 3.69 -7.56
C ALA A 84 -5.93 4.87 -8.50
N ALA A 85 -5.13 5.91 -8.32
CA ALA A 85 -4.87 6.86 -9.40
C ALA A 85 -3.80 6.25 -10.30
N VAL A 86 -4.00 6.40 -11.61
CA VAL A 86 -3.09 5.87 -12.61
C VAL A 86 -2.63 6.95 -13.57
N GLN A 87 -1.40 6.84 -14.03
CA GLN A 87 -0.86 7.67 -15.10
C GLN A 87 -0.09 6.80 -16.09
N PRO A 88 -0.02 7.19 -17.37
CA PRO A 88 0.92 6.57 -18.28
C PRO A 88 2.34 6.68 -17.73
N SER A 89 3.04 5.55 -17.69
CA SER A 89 4.46 5.53 -17.43
C SER A 89 5.20 6.38 -18.48
N PRO A 90 6.09 7.31 -18.09
CA PRO A 90 6.91 8.11 -18.98
C PRO A 90 7.97 7.24 -19.67
N PHE A 91 8.12 5.98 -19.24
CA PHE A 91 9.09 5.04 -19.78
C PHE A 91 8.49 4.20 -20.92
N PHE A 92 7.33 3.57 -20.68
CA PHE A 92 6.71 2.65 -21.66
C PHE A 92 5.26 2.97 -22.00
N GLY A 93 4.66 4.00 -21.40
CA GLY A 93 3.29 4.41 -21.66
C GLY A 93 2.21 3.53 -21.04
N GLU A 94 2.57 2.39 -20.45
CA GLU A 94 1.64 1.51 -19.72
C GLU A 94 1.09 2.20 -18.47
N ALA A 95 -0.10 1.78 -18.03
CA ALA A 95 -0.72 2.36 -16.85
C ALA A 95 0.05 1.98 -15.59
N ALA A 96 0.54 2.98 -14.85
CA ALA A 96 1.25 2.81 -13.60
C ALA A 96 0.45 3.44 -12.45
N ILE A 97 0.41 2.77 -11.30
CA ILE A 97 -0.18 3.32 -10.09
C ILE A 97 0.71 4.48 -9.61
N THR A 98 0.12 5.66 -9.42
CA THR A 98 0.78 6.82 -8.82
C THR A 98 0.25 7.13 -7.43
N MET A 99 -0.90 6.55 -7.07
CA MET A 99 -1.49 6.69 -5.75
C MET A 99 -2.38 5.49 -5.46
N LEU A 100 -2.23 4.91 -4.28
CA LEU A 100 -3.18 3.95 -3.72
C LEU A 100 -4.07 4.68 -2.71
N GLU A 101 -5.38 4.44 -2.76
CA GLU A 101 -6.33 4.89 -1.75
C GLU A 101 -7.13 3.73 -1.19
N VAL A 102 -7.23 3.67 0.14
CA VAL A 102 -8.14 2.77 0.83
C VAL A 102 -9.16 3.59 1.58
N ARG A 103 -10.44 3.36 1.29
CA ARG A 103 -11.54 4.06 1.96
C ARG A 103 -11.80 3.44 3.33
N LEU A 104 -11.29 4.09 4.37
CA LEU A 104 -11.47 3.68 5.77
C LEU A 104 -12.86 4.08 6.28
N GLY A 105 -13.39 5.21 5.81
CA GLY A 105 -14.60 5.86 6.30
C GLY A 105 -14.44 6.42 7.72
N GLY A 106 -15.53 6.96 8.26
CA GLY A 106 -15.49 7.73 9.51
C GLY A 106 -14.88 9.13 9.33
N GLU A 107 -14.72 9.82 10.46
CA GLU A 107 -14.05 11.12 10.53
C GLU A 107 -12.63 10.97 11.08
N GLY A 108 -11.70 11.72 10.52
CA GLY A 108 -10.30 11.66 10.91
C GLY A 108 -9.54 12.87 10.38
N ALA A 109 -8.60 13.36 11.19
CA ALA A 109 -7.74 14.46 10.79
C ALA A 109 -6.61 13.99 9.88
N GLY A 110 -6.21 14.85 8.93
CA GLY A 110 -5.07 14.60 8.08
C GLY A 110 -3.78 14.40 8.87
N ARG A 111 -3.06 13.29 8.66
CA ARG A 111 -1.78 12.97 9.31
C ARG A 111 -0.87 12.15 8.41
N LEU A 112 0.44 12.38 8.55
CA LEU A 112 1.48 11.52 7.98
C LEU A 112 1.65 10.29 8.88
N LEU A 113 1.60 9.10 8.28
CA LEU A 113 1.85 7.83 8.97
C LEU A 113 3.34 7.45 8.89
N GLY A 114 3.99 7.84 7.80
CA GLY A 114 5.40 7.69 7.53
C GLY A 114 5.66 7.63 6.04
N ASP A 115 6.90 7.34 5.65
CA ASP A 115 7.26 7.14 4.25
C ASP A 115 7.53 5.66 4.03
N LEU A 116 6.87 5.06 3.04
CA LEU A 116 6.89 3.64 2.72
C LEU A 116 7.50 3.43 1.32
N PRO A 117 8.42 2.46 1.12
CA PRO A 117 9.00 2.16 -0.18
C PRO A 117 8.02 1.39 -1.06
N ALA A 118 8.26 1.43 -2.37
CA ALA A 118 7.63 0.53 -3.32
C ALA A 118 8.55 -0.69 -3.54
N ASP A 119 8.34 -1.75 -2.77
CA ASP A 119 9.21 -2.92 -2.77
C ASP A 119 9.18 -3.65 -4.11
N ARG A 120 10.35 -4.06 -4.60
CA ARG A 120 10.49 -4.70 -5.92
C ARG A 120 9.79 -6.05 -6.02
N CYS A 121 9.62 -6.72 -4.89
CA CYS A 121 8.87 -7.97 -4.83
C CYS A 121 7.36 -7.73 -4.88
N GLY A 122 6.89 -6.51 -4.62
CA GLY A 122 5.49 -6.12 -4.56
C GLY A 122 5.06 -5.67 -3.16
N MET A 123 3.81 -5.27 -3.05
CA MET A 123 3.16 -4.91 -1.79
C MET A 123 1.97 -5.82 -1.54
N VAL A 124 1.57 -5.95 -0.28
CA VAL A 124 0.32 -6.60 0.12
C VAL A 124 -0.49 -5.69 1.01
N LEU A 125 -1.80 -5.73 0.84
CA LEU A 125 -2.78 -4.98 1.63
C LEU A 125 -3.79 -5.95 2.22
N GLY A 126 -3.97 -5.96 3.54
CA GLY A 126 -4.94 -6.86 4.18
C GLY A 126 -4.99 -6.74 5.69
N ASP A 127 -5.71 -7.68 6.30
CA ASP A 127 -5.82 -7.82 7.75
C ASP A 127 -4.47 -8.14 8.40
N ALA A 128 -4.16 -7.47 9.51
CA ALA A 128 -2.89 -7.67 10.20
C ALA A 128 -2.65 -9.11 10.67
N VAL A 129 -3.68 -9.79 11.19
CA VAL A 129 -3.58 -11.18 11.69
C VAL A 129 -3.51 -12.17 10.53
N ALA A 130 -4.26 -11.92 9.44
CA ALA A 130 -4.14 -12.75 8.24
C ALA A 130 -2.73 -12.72 7.66
N LEU A 131 -2.09 -11.55 7.63
CA LEU A 131 -0.74 -11.39 7.09
C LEU A 131 0.34 -12.13 7.90
N ASP A 132 0.12 -12.45 9.18
CA ASP A 132 1.04 -13.33 9.91
C ASP A 132 1.09 -14.76 9.33
N SER A 133 0.08 -15.16 8.55
CA SER A 133 0.00 -16.48 7.90
C SER A 133 0.46 -16.47 6.44
N TRP A 134 0.91 -15.32 5.94
CA TRP A 134 1.39 -15.20 4.56
C TRP A 134 2.60 -16.11 4.32
N VAL A 135 2.56 -16.89 3.24
CA VAL A 135 3.69 -17.72 2.76
C VAL A 135 4.32 -17.06 1.53
N GLY A 136 5.45 -16.39 1.77
CA GLY A 136 6.13 -15.49 0.84
C GLY A 136 7.36 -16.10 0.17
N LEU A 137 8.35 -15.26 -0.15
CA LEU A 137 9.56 -15.65 -0.89
C LEU A 137 10.64 -16.33 -0.03
N SER A 138 10.41 -16.46 1.27
CA SER A 138 11.44 -16.98 2.18
C SER A 138 11.27 -18.47 2.47
N VAL A 139 10.07 -19.02 2.25
CA VAL A 139 9.72 -20.40 2.56
C VAL A 139 9.19 -21.09 1.31
N GLU A 140 9.91 -22.08 0.80
CA GLU A 140 9.37 -22.94 -0.26
C GLU A 140 8.31 -23.91 0.31
N PRO A 141 7.17 -24.09 -0.38
CA PRO A 141 6.74 -23.38 -1.60
C PRO A 141 6.15 -21.99 -1.30
N HIS A 142 6.49 -20.98 -2.12
CA HIS A 142 6.06 -19.57 -2.02
C HIS A 142 4.55 -19.38 -2.33
N THR A 143 3.69 -20.08 -1.61
CA THR A 143 2.33 -20.40 -2.05
C THR A 143 1.47 -19.15 -2.26
N ASP A 144 1.44 -18.23 -1.28
CA ASP A 144 0.59 -17.04 -1.37
C ASP A 144 1.17 -16.02 -2.36
N TYR A 145 2.50 -15.88 -2.38
CA TYR A 145 3.18 -15.07 -3.39
C TYR A 145 2.90 -15.57 -4.82
N ASP A 146 3.03 -16.88 -5.08
CA ASP A 146 2.77 -17.47 -6.39
C ASP A 146 1.30 -17.36 -6.80
N ASN A 147 0.39 -17.52 -5.84
CA ASN A 147 -1.04 -17.33 -6.06
C ASN A 147 -1.36 -15.88 -6.44
N PHE A 148 -0.77 -14.92 -5.72
CA PHE A 148 -0.89 -13.50 -6.04
C PHE A 148 -0.34 -13.22 -7.45
N ARG A 149 0.87 -13.65 -7.78
CA ARG A 149 1.48 -13.43 -9.10
C ARG A 149 0.66 -14.08 -10.22
N ARG A 150 0.06 -15.24 -9.97
CA ARG A 150 -0.84 -15.89 -10.92
C ARG A 150 -2.13 -15.10 -11.12
N SER A 151 -2.74 -14.62 -10.03
CA SER A 151 -3.96 -13.81 -10.03
C SER A 151 -3.75 -12.47 -10.75
N ALA A 152 -2.61 -11.83 -10.53
CA ALA A 152 -2.23 -10.55 -11.12
C ALA A 152 -1.80 -10.61 -12.60
N ARG A 153 -1.54 -11.80 -13.15
CA ARG A 153 -0.86 -11.98 -14.45
C ARG A 153 -1.46 -11.17 -15.60
N ASN A 154 -2.79 -11.09 -15.65
CA ASN A 154 -3.52 -10.44 -16.74
C ASN A 154 -4.12 -9.09 -16.31
N HIS A 155 -3.88 -8.65 -15.07
CA HIS A 155 -4.36 -7.36 -14.60
C HIS A 155 -3.43 -6.26 -15.12
N PRO A 156 -3.94 -5.20 -15.78
CA PRO A 156 -3.10 -4.16 -16.39
C PRO A 156 -2.27 -3.36 -15.38
N LEU A 157 -2.64 -3.41 -14.10
CA LEU A 157 -1.91 -2.79 -12.98
C LEU A 157 -1.21 -3.81 -12.07
N HIS A 158 -1.08 -5.07 -12.51
CA HIS A 158 -0.45 -6.15 -11.74
C HIS A 158 -1.04 -6.36 -10.34
N VAL A 159 -2.33 -6.11 -10.17
CA VAL A 159 -3.06 -6.32 -8.92
C VAL A 159 -3.72 -7.69 -8.95
N GLY A 160 -3.58 -8.46 -7.88
CA GLY A 160 -4.13 -9.81 -7.76
C GLY A 160 -4.70 -10.06 -6.37
N PRO A 161 -6.01 -10.31 -6.23
CA PRO A 161 -6.57 -10.75 -4.96
C PRO A 161 -6.16 -12.20 -4.67
N VAL A 162 -5.94 -12.49 -3.40
CA VAL A 162 -5.72 -13.82 -2.81
C VAL A 162 -6.45 -13.93 -1.49
N GLU A 163 -6.61 -15.15 -0.97
CA GLU A 163 -7.14 -15.40 0.35
C GLU A 163 -6.02 -15.94 1.24
N VAL A 164 -5.83 -15.33 2.42
CA VAL A 164 -4.84 -15.76 3.41
C VAL A 164 -5.55 -15.89 4.75
N ALA A 165 -5.45 -17.05 5.38
CA ALA A 165 -6.14 -17.36 6.64
C ALA A 165 -7.65 -17.00 6.63
N GLY A 166 -8.34 -17.20 5.50
CA GLY A 166 -9.76 -16.90 5.34
C GLY A 166 -10.09 -15.42 5.14
N CYS A 167 -9.08 -14.55 4.99
CA CYS A 167 -9.25 -13.12 4.74
C CYS A 167 -8.79 -12.74 3.32
N PRO A 168 -9.53 -11.87 2.61
CA PRO A 168 -9.08 -11.33 1.34
C PRO A 168 -7.88 -10.40 1.55
N VAL A 169 -6.81 -10.67 0.80
CA VAL A 169 -5.60 -9.86 0.73
C VAL A 169 -5.41 -9.42 -0.72
N LEU A 170 -5.05 -8.16 -0.91
CA LEU A 170 -4.76 -7.61 -2.22
C LEU A 170 -3.26 -7.52 -2.42
N GLY A 171 -2.71 -8.32 -3.33
CA GLY A 171 -1.33 -8.18 -3.76
C GLY A 171 -1.21 -7.13 -4.88
N ILE A 172 -0.18 -6.30 -4.79
CA ILE A 172 0.15 -5.22 -5.73
C ILE A 172 1.54 -5.50 -6.27
N GLY A 173 1.61 -5.87 -7.54
CA GLY A 173 2.87 -6.12 -8.22
C GLY A 173 3.32 -4.89 -8.97
N TRP A 174 4.51 -4.99 -9.53
CA TRP A 174 5.06 -3.94 -10.37
C TRP A 174 5.64 -4.51 -11.66
N GLY A 175 5.47 -3.78 -12.76
CA GLY A 175 6.14 -4.01 -14.03
C GLY A 175 7.48 -3.29 -14.08
N GLU A 176 8.38 -3.70 -14.98
CA GLU A 176 9.63 -2.97 -15.25
C GLU A 176 9.39 -1.54 -15.76
N GLY A 177 8.17 -1.23 -16.19
CA GLY A 177 7.74 0.09 -16.60
C GLY A 177 7.13 0.94 -15.52
N ASP A 178 6.84 0.38 -14.36
CA ASP A 178 6.35 1.17 -13.24
C ASP A 178 7.46 2.07 -12.73
N HIS A 179 7.09 3.32 -12.49
CA HIS A 179 8.07 4.34 -12.20
C HIS A 179 8.86 4.04 -10.91
N SER A 180 8.27 3.33 -9.96
CA SER A 180 8.94 2.84 -8.76
C SER A 180 10.04 1.81 -9.08
N MET A 181 9.83 0.94 -10.07
CA MET A 181 10.68 -0.24 -10.31
C MET A 181 11.99 0.03 -11.02
N ARG A 182 12.04 0.97 -11.96
CA ARG A 182 13.32 1.31 -12.63
C ARG A 182 14.30 2.03 -11.73
N HIS A 183 13.82 2.61 -10.63
CA HIS A 183 14.63 3.22 -9.58
C HIS A 183 14.99 2.24 -8.46
N ARG A 184 14.63 0.96 -8.62
CA ARG A 184 14.65 -0.11 -7.61
C ARG A 184 13.67 0.06 -6.45
N GLY A 185 12.90 1.16 -6.35
CA GLY A 185 11.71 1.35 -5.49
C GLY A 185 11.87 1.19 -3.97
N GLU A 186 12.98 0.59 -3.54
CA GLU A 186 13.33 0.22 -2.19
C GLU A 186 13.96 1.40 -1.46
N ARG A 187 13.78 1.42 -0.13
CA ARG A 187 14.44 2.38 0.76
C ARG A 187 15.95 2.38 0.58
N ALA A 188 16.57 1.22 0.33
CA ALA A 188 18.00 1.09 0.08
C ALA A 188 18.50 1.93 -1.11
N ALA A 189 17.62 2.20 -2.08
CA ALA A 189 17.92 3.03 -3.24
C ALA A 189 17.58 4.51 -3.01
N GLY A 190 17.02 4.87 -1.85
CA GLY A 190 16.67 6.23 -1.49
C GLY A 190 15.27 6.68 -1.91
N TYR A 191 14.40 5.74 -2.30
CA TYR A 191 13.05 6.03 -2.79
C TYR A 191 12.01 5.61 -1.77
N VAL A 192 11.40 6.60 -1.12
CA VAL A 192 10.27 6.39 -0.21
C VAL A 192 9.17 7.39 -0.52
N TYR A 193 7.94 6.96 -0.22
CA TYR A 193 6.72 7.65 -0.63
C TYR A 193 5.79 7.83 0.56
N PRO A 194 5.17 9.01 0.72
CA PRO A 194 4.34 9.26 1.89
C PRO A 194 3.11 8.38 1.93
N ALA A 195 2.89 7.75 3.08
CA ALA A 195 1.62 7.19 3.48
C ALA A 195 0.94 8.13 4.47
N THR A 196 -0.27 8.58 4.15
CA THR A 196 -1.05 9.51 4.96
C THR A 196 -2.43 8.96 5.23
N VAL A 197 -3.03 9.40 6.33
CA VAL A 197 -4.47 9.35 6.50
C VAL A 197 -4.99 10.75 6.25
N THR A 198 -6.01 10.90 5.40
CA THR A 198 -6.61 12.21 5.07
C THR A 198 -8.13 12.12 5.07
N SER A 199 -8.81 13.24 5.33
CA SER A 199 -10.24 13.35 5.09
C SER A 199 -10.48 13.54 3.58
N ASP A 200 -11.39 12.76 3.01
CA ASP A 200 -11.96 12.98 1.68
C ASP A 200 -13.40 13.49 1.84
N ASP A 201 -13.70 14.60 1.16
CA ASP A 201 -14.99 15.29 1.23
C ASP A 201 -16.18 14.41 0.83
N SER A 202 -15.93 13.30 0.13
CA SER A 202 -16.96 12.40 -0.41
C SER A 202 -17.04 11.02 0.25
N SER A 203 -15.95 10.53 0.86
CA SER A 203 -15.84 9.15 1.37
C SER A 203 -15.38 9.02 2.81
N GLY A 204 -15.21 10.14 3.52
CA GLY A 204 -14.72 10.16 4.90
C GLY A 204 -13.20 9.97 4.93
N THR A 205 -12.69 9.31 5.95
CA THR A 205 -11.24 9.08 6.08
C THR A 205 -10.71 8.07 5.06
N VAL A 206 -9.57 8.38 4.43
CA VAL A 206 -8.85 7.50 3.50
C VAL A 206 -7.38 7.33 3.92
N LEU A 207 -6.86 6.11 3.75
CA LEU A 207 -5.41 5.86 3.71
C LEU A 207 -4.95 6.14 2.29
N ARG A 208 -3.95 7.00 2.12
CA ARG A 208 -3.35 7.33 0.84
C ARG A 208 -1.87 7.02 0.85
N TRP A 209 -1.40 6.28 -0.14
CA TRP A 209 0.03 6.06 -0.39
C TRP A 209 0.40 6.64 -1.75
N ASP A 210 1.11 7.76 -1.74
CA ASP A 210 1.36 8.61 -2.91
C ASP A 210 2.71 8.27 -3.54
N VAL A 211 2.70 7.27 -4.43
CA VAL A 211 3.87 6.67 -5.08
C VAL A 211 4.28 7.37 -6.38
N ASP A 212 3.84 8.61 -6.57
CA ASP A 212 4.27 9.46 -7.68
C ASP A 212 5.79 9.73 -7.56
N PRO A 213 6.61 9.37 -8.56
CA PRO A 213 8.05 9.62 -8.56
C PRO A 213 8.42 11.09 -8.44
N ALA A 214 7.54 11.99 -8.90
CA ALA A 214 7.74 13.44 -8.73
C ALA A 214 7.67 13.86 -7.24
N LYS A 215 7.17 12.97 -6.37
CA LYS A 215 7.00 13.19 -4.93
C LYS A 215 7.91 12.29 -4.09
N VAL A 216 8.94 11.68 -4.70
CA VAL A 216 9.95 10.94 -3.95
C VAL A 216 10.52 11.82 -2.83
N ARG A 217 10.62 11.24 -1.64
CA ARG A 217 11.22 11.92 -0.48
C ARG A 217 12.60 11.38 -0.21
N PRO A 218 13.55 12.22 0.25
CA PRO A 218 14.79 11.70 0.81
C PRO A 218 14.45 10.82 2.03
N PRO A 219 15.13 9.68 2.22
CA PRO A 219 14.92 8.87 3.41
C PRO A 219 15.23 9.70 4.66
N THR A 220 14.28 9.79 5.59
CA THR A 220 14.57 10.31 6.92
C THR A 220 15.50 9.32 7.64
N ALA A 221 16.58 9.86 8.21
CA ALA A 221 17.58 9.11 8.99
C ALA A 221 17.00 8.58 10.31
#